data_AF-A0A7Z0SI20-F1
#
_entry.id   AF-A0A7Z0SI20-F1
#
_cell.length_a   1.000
_cell.length_b   1.000
_cell.length_c   1.000
_cell.angle_alpha   90.00
_cell.angle_beta   90.00
_cell.angle_gamma   90.00
#
_symmetry.space_group_name_H-M   'P 1'
#
loop_
_entity.id
_entity.type
_entity.pdbx_description
1 polymer ?
#
loop_
_entity_poly.entity_id
_entity_poly.type
_entity_poly.pdbx_seq_one_letter_code
_entity_poly.pdbx_strand_id
1 'polypeptide(L)'
;MGRSRKSSIYPSKNGTYEVDTTYRRQRIRKRGFESHQEAEDFLITEKQRVKEETTQGVRPLVTLDVAAATYIREQAEKNLPSWENEASMLKPIIATHGSLTIDRICMDSIADFIEARKNQKLQASTINRTLAIVRAICNRAASKWRFDNGLTWLDRAPTITLLNEDDKRPPRPLAWSEQPRLIDQLPAHLSAMTLFSLNSGVREKVVCNLQWEWEAQVQLQKDLWISVFVVPREHVKGRKQDRIIICNSVAQGVIDAQRGMHPDYVFTYAKPLGKGKFSNRPVQHINNNAWQKARSRAGMDDLRVHDLRHTVGMRLRAAGVSSRTQDAILWHSSGDMTDHYAIAQLREVYGALELITQPSDEFETLDLHALIRRTQMRRLTQNLPSKENAAARKPRKAA
;
A
#
# COMPACT_ATOMS: atom_id res chain seq x y z
N MET A 1 -46.94 13.70 -29.68
CA MET A 1 -47.45 15.08 -29.80
C MET A 1 -46.27 16.05 -29.79
N GLY A 2 -45.98 16.67 -30.94
CA GLY A 2 -44.83 17.54 -31.13
C GLY A 2 -44.97 18.85 -30.37
N ARG A 3 -44.02 19.14 -29.46
CA ARG A 3 -43.85 20.48 -28.91
C ARG A 3 -43.34 21.38 -30.03
N SER A 4 -44.21 22.24 -30.55
CA SER A 4 -43.84 23.36 -31.41
C SER A 4 -42.64 24.10 -30.79
N ARG A 5 -41.52 24.18 -31.51
CA ARG A 5 -40.40 25.07 -31.18
C ARG A 5 -40.94 26.49 -31.32
N LYS A 6 -41.48 27.06 -30.24
CA LYS A 6 -41.79 28.50 -30.19
C LYS A 6 -40.48 29.23 -30.47
N SER A 7 -40.40 29.91 -31.62
CA SER A 7 -39.28 30.80 -31.92
C SER A 7 -39.12 31.79 -30.77
N SER A 8 -37.89 31.98 -30.28
CA SER A 8 -37.57 32.94 -29.21
C SER A 8 -37.28 34.34 -29.75
N ILE A 9 -37.20 34.48 -31.09
CA ILE A 9 -36.94 35.70 -31.83
C ILE A 9 -38.11 35.93 -32.79
N TYR A 10 -38.62 37.16 -32.84
CA TYR A 10 -39.81 37.56 -33.59
C TYR A 10 -39.50 38.78 -34.47
N PRO A 11 -39.91 38.78 -35.75
CA PRO A 11 -39.83 39.98 -36.58
C PRO A 11 -40.93 41.00 -36.20
N SER A 12 -40.59 42.28 -36.23
CA SER A 12 -41.47 43.42 -35.97
C SER A 12 -41.96 44.07 -37.28
N LYS A 13 -43.08 44.80 -37.21
CA LYS A 13 -43.68 45.49 -38.37
C LYS A 13 -42.77 46.58 -38.98
N ASN A 14 -41.77 47.04 -38.23
CA ASN A 14 -40.85 48.10 -38.64
C ASN A 14 -39.52 47.57 -39.20
N GLY A 15 -39.43 46.28 -39.55
CA GLY A 15 -38.22 45.66 -40.11
C GLY A 15 -37.15 45.25 -39.09
N THR A 16 -37.40 45.45 -37.79
CA THR A 16 -36.50 45.06 -36.69
C THR A 16 -36.90 43.72 -36.05
N TYR A 17 -36.05 43.15 -35.20
CA TYR A 17 -36.31 41.90 -34.47
C TYR A 17 -36.50 42.15 -32.96
N GLU A 18 -37.30 41.30 -32.31
CA GLU A 18 -37.55 41.25 -30.86
C GLU A 18 -37.22 39.85 -30.32
N VAL A 19 -36.51 39.82 -29.19
CA VAL A 19 -36.30 38.62 -28.38
C VAL A 19 -37.33 38.63 -27.25
N ASP A 20 -38.08 37.54 -27.06
CA ASP A 20 -38.93 37.34 -25.88
C ASP A 20 -39.00 35.85 -25.53
N THR A 21 -38.33 35.44 -24.46
CA THR A 21 -38.31 34.06 -24.01
C THR A 21 -38.13 33.97 -22.50
N THR A 22 -38.45 32.82 -21.93
CA THR A 22 -38.19 32.54 -20.51
C THR A 22 -37.12 31.46 -20.39
N TYR A 23 -36.03 31.75 -19.68
CA TYR A 23 -34.92 30.83 -19.43
C TYR A 23 -34.64 30.76 -17.93
N ARG A 24 -34.61 29.55 -17.35
CA ARG A 24 -34.39 29.33 -15.90
C ARG A 24 -35.28 30.19 -14.97
N ARG A 25 -36.56 30.36 -15.32
CA ARG A 25 -37.57 31.19 -14.62
C ARG A 25 -37.32 32.71 -14.66
N GLN A 26 -36.33 33.18 -15.43
CA GLN A 26 -36.14 34.60 -15.73
C GLN A 26 -36.58 34.89 -17.17
N ARG A 27 -37.28 36.02 -17.39
CA ARG A 27 -37.72 36.45 -18.71
C ARG A 27 -36.63 37.30 -19.37
N ILE A 28 -36.20 36.90 -20.55
CA ILE A 28 -35.26 37.64 -21.40
C ILE A 28 -36.09 38.33 -22.49
N ARG A 29 -36.10 39.67 -22.48
CA ARG A 29 -36.84 40.46 -23.47
C ARG A 29 -36.07 41.70 -23.89
N LYS A 30 -35.90 41.90 -25.21
CA LYS A 30 -35.31 43.11 -25.79
C LYS A 30 -35.81 43.29 -27.22
N ARG A 31 -36.05 44.55 -27.61
CA ARG A 31 -36.59 44.96 -28.93
C ARG A 31 -35.57 45.81 -29.67
N GLY A 32 -35.70 45.84 -30.99
CA GLY A 32 -35.01 46.84 -31.83
C GLY A 32 -33.69 46.35 -32.41
N PHE A 33 -33.50 45.05 -32.59
CA PHE A 33 -32.33 44.53 -33.30
C PHE A 33 -32.49 44.76 -34.81
N GLU A 34 -31.41 45.19 -35.47
CA GLU A 34 -31.43 45.49 -36.90
C GLU A 34 -31.32 44.22 -37.75
N SER A 35 -30.83 43.13 -37.16
CA SER A 35 -30.73 41.82 -37.83
C SER A 35 -31.11 40.66 -36.91
N HIS A 36 -31.44 39.52 -37.51
CA HIS A 36 -31.68 38.27 -36.78
C HIS A 36 -30.42 37.79 -36.04
N GLN A 37 -29.23 37.96 -36.65
CA GLN A 37 -27.96 37.55 -36.05
C GLN A 37 -27.68 38.33 -34.75
N GLU A 38 -27.89 39.64 -34.77
CA GLU A 38 -27.70 40.49 -33.60
C GLU A 38 -28.66 40.11 -32.44
N ALA A 39 -29.90 39.75 -32.76
CA ALA A 39 -30.87 39.24 -31.80
C ALA A 39 -30.45 37.88 -31.22
N GLU A 40 -29.83 37.03 -32.03
CA GLU A 40 -29.32 35.71 -31.62
C GLU A 40 -28.08 35.83 -30.71
N ASP A 41 -27.11 36.67 -31.06
CA ASP A 41 -25.90 36.92 -30.27
C ASP A 41 -26.26 37.51 -28.89
N PHE A 42 -27.23 38.43 -28.85
CA PHE A 42 -27.80 38.93 -27.60
C PHE A 42 -28.44 37.82 -26.78
N LEU A 43 -29.27 36.96 -27.41
CA LEU A 43 -29.94 35.87 -26.71
C LEU A 43 -28.95 34.84 -26.14
N ILE A 44 -27.85 34.55 -26.85
CA ILE A 44 -26.79 33.67 -26.38
C ILE A 44 -26.10 34.28 -25.16
N THR A 45 -25.67 35.54 -25.27
CA THR A 45 -24.99 36.28 -24.20
C THR A 45 -25.86 36.36 -22.94
N GLU A 46 -27.15 36.65 -23.11
CA GLU A 46 -28.06 36.84 -22.00
C GLU A 46 -28.46 35.50 -21.35
N LYS A 47 -28.63 34.43 -22.13
CA LYS A 47 -28.79 33.08 -21.55
C LYS A 47 -27.55 32.65 -20.78
N GLN A 48 -26.36 33.03 -21.24
CA GLN A 48 -25.11 32.76 -20.55
C GLN A 48 -25.02 33.56 -19.24
N ARG A 49 -25.37 34.85 -19.22
CA ARG A 49 -25.49 35.67 -18.00
C ARG A 49 -26.47 35.07 -16.99
N VAL A 50 -27.68 34.72 -17.43
CA VAL A 50 -28.70 34.10 -16.55
C VAL A 50 -28.24 32.73 -16.04
N LYS A 51 -27.53 31.95 -16.88
CA LYS A 51 -26.92 30.69 -16.47
C LYS A 51 -25.85 30.93 -15.40
N GLU A 52 -24.99 31.92 -15.58
CA GLU A 52 -23.96 32.32 -14.63
C GLU A 52 -24.57 32.78 -13.30
N GLU A 53 -25.50 33.73 -13.31
CA GLU A 53 -26.20 34.24 -12.12
C GLU A 53 -26.96 33.15 -11.35
N THR A 54 -27.63 32.22 -12.05
CA THR A 54 -28.38 31.13 -11.40
C THR A 54 -27.45 30.04 -10.84
N THR A 55 -26.24 29.91 -11.39
CA THR A 55 -25.26 28.88 -10.97
C THR A 55 -24.21 29.44 -10.00
N GLN A 56 -24.17 30.76 -9.85
CA GLN A 56 -23.34 31.47 -8.89
C GLN A 56 -23.80 31.09 -7.46
N GLY A 57 -22.92 30.46 -6.69
CA GLY A 57 -23.24 30.02 -5.32
C GLY A 57 -23.78 28.59 -5.18
N VAL A 58 -24.12 27.89 -6.27
CA VAL A 58 -24.61 26.50 -6.21
C VAL A 58 -23.47 25.52 -6.49
N ARG A 59 -23.32 24.50 -5.64
CA ARG A 59 -22.39 23.38 -5.88
C ARG A 59 -23.08 22.31 -6.71
N PRO A 60 -22.62 22.01 -7.95
CA PRO A 60 -23.07 20.83 -8.68
C PRO A 60 -22.92 19.56 -7.86
N LEU A 61 -23.87 18.64 -8.00
CA LEU A 61 -23.78 17.33 -7.38
C LEU A 61 -22.78 16.46 -8.14
N VAL A 62 -21.80 15.93 -7.43
CA VAL A 62 -20.77 15.03 -7.97
C VAL A 62 -20.93 13.66 -7.35
N THR A 63 -20.94 12.62 -8.18
CA THR A 63 -21.04 11.23 -7.70
C THR A 63 -19.70 10.72 -7.18
N LEU A 64 -19.75 9.73 -6.29
CA LEU A 64 -18.56 9.06 -5.76
C LEU A 64 -17.72 8.44 -6.87
N ASP A 65 -18.35 7.90 -7.93
CA ASP A 65 -17.63 7.36 -9.09
C ASP A 65 -16.79 8.43 -9.80
N VAL A 66 -17.37 9.60 -10.10
CA VAL A 66 -16.66 10.72 -10.73
C VAL A 66 -15.53 11.23 -9.83
N ALA A 67 -15.79 11.35 -8.53
CA ALA A 67 -14.80 11.80 -7.56
C ALA A 67 -13.65 10.78 -7.40
N ALA A 68 -13.95 9.49 -7.39
CA ALA A 68 -12.96 8.42 -7.35
C ALA A 68 -12.10 8.37 -8.61
N ALA A 69 -12.71 8.49 -9.80
CA ALA A 69 -11.98 8.55 -11.07
C ALA A 69 -11.02 9.76 -11.09
N THR A 70 -11.48 10.92 -10.61
CA THR A 70 -10.64 12.13 -10.48
C THR A 70 -9.47 11.92 -9.54
N TYR A 71 -9.74 11.36 -8.35
CA TYR A 71 -8.70 11.04 -7.38
C TYR A 71 -7.63 10.09 -7.94
N ILE A 72 -8.04 9.01 -8.61
CA ILE A 72 -7.13 8.03 -9.18
C ILE A 72 -6.30 8.64 -10.32
N ARG A 73 -6.92 9.47 -11.19
CA ARG A 73 -6.20 10.22 -12.23
C ARG A 73 -5.09 11.09 -11.64
N GLU A 74 -5.39 11.87 -10.60
CA GLU A 74 -4.38 12.66 -9.90
C GLU A 74 -3.26 11.80 -9.29
N GLN A 75 -3.56 10.58 -8.80
CA GLN A 75 -2.53 9.70 -8.25
C GLN A 75 -1.63 9.14 -9.36
N ALA A 76 -2.23 8.79 -10.50
CA ALA A 76 -1.51 8.32 -11.68
C ALA A 76 -0.63 9.40 -12.30
N GLU A 77 -1.12 10.64 -12.43
CA GLU A 77 -0.35 11.80 -12.91
C GLU A 77 0.86 12.10 -12.02
N LYS A 78 0.73 11.86 -10.71
CA LYS A 78 1.85 11.96 -9.75
C LYS A 78 2.78 10.74 -9.74
N ASN A 79 2.53 9.77 -10.62
CA ASN A 79 3.28 8.52 -10.74
C ASN A 79 3.41 7.78 -9.39
N LEU A 80 2.36 7.82 -8.56
CA LEU A 80 2.38 7.20 -7.24
C LEU A 80 2.23 5.68 -7.35
N PRO A 81 3.16 4.86 -6.82
CA PRO A 81 3.11 3.40 -7.00
C PRO A 81 1.87 2.70 -6.43
N SER A 82 1.09 3.39 -5.60
CA SER A 82 -0.10 2.86 -4.94
C SER A 82 -1.38 3.02 -5.75
N TRP A 83 -1.40 3.82 -6.83
CA TRP A 83 -2.65 4.22 -7.49
C TRP A 83 -3.46 3.02 -8.00
N GLU A 84 -2.81 2.00 -8.58
CA GLU A 84 -3.48 0.78 -9.06
C GLU A 84 -4.14 -0.01 -7.92
N ASN A 85 -3.44 -0.10 -6.80
CA ASN A 85 -3.94 -0.77 -5.60
C ASN A 85 -5.12 0.02 -5.00
N GLU A 86 -5.03 1.34 -4.93
CA GLU A 86 -6.11 2.21 -4.46
C GLU A 86 -7.35 2.11 -5.37
N ALA A 87 -7.15 2.06 -6.69
CA ALA A 87 -8.23 1.83 -7.66
C ALA A 87 -8.91 0.47 -7.42
N SER A 88 -8.13 -0.59 -7.21
CA SER A 88 -8.66 -1.91 -6.88
C SER A 88 -9.46 -1.93 -5.58
N MET A 89 -9.01 -1.20 -4.55
CA MET A 89 -9.70 -1.08 -3.26
C MET A 89 -11.02 -0.29 -3.35
N LEU A 90 -11.12 0.64 -4.31
CA LEU A 90 -12.33 1.42 -4.54
C LEU A 90 -13.41 0.66 -5.33
N LYS A 91 -13.05 -0.23 -6.26
CA LYS A 91 -14.00 -1.02 -7.08
C LYS A 91 -15.19 -1.59 -6.25
N PRO A 92 -14.95 -2.30 -5.13
CA PRO A 92 -15.92 -2.64 -4.11
C PRO A 92 -17.03 -1.63 -3.80
N ILE A 93 -16.65 -0.40 -3.45
CA ILE A 93 -17.58 0.61 -2.97
C ILE A 93 -18.20 1.35 -4.15
N ILE A 94 -17.47 1.53 -5.26
CA ILE A 94 -18.03 2.10 -6.49
C ILE A 94 -19.14 1.23 -7.07
N ALA A 95 -19.00 -0.09 -7.02
CA ALA A 95 -20.03 -1.01 -7.53
C ALA A 95 -21.38 -0.88 -6.80
N THR A 96 -21.38 -0.43 -5.54
CA THR A 96 -22.59 -0.35 -4.70
C THR A 96 -23.04 1.09 -4.45
N HIS A 97 -22.10 2.02 -4.35
CA HIS A 97 -22.31 3.41 -3.95
C HIS A 97 -21.77 4.42 -4.98
N GLY A 98 -21.36 3.99 -6.17
CA GLY A 98 -20.77 4.87 -7.19
C GLY A 98 -21.69 6.00 -7.63
N SER A 99 -23.01 5.77 -7.63
CA SER A 99 -24.03 6.78 -7.95
C SER A 99 -24.37 7.72 -6.79
N LEU A 100 -23.94 7.40 -5.56
CA LEU A 100 -24.14 8.26 -4.39
C LEU A 100 -23.36 9.56 -4.58
N THR A 101 -24.00 10.69 -4.32
CA THR A 101 -23.35 12.00 -4.42
C THR A 101 -22.49 12.26 -3.19
N ILE A 102 -21.32 12.87 -3.37
CA ILE A 102 -20.31 13.00 -2.31
C ILE A 102 -20.77 13.88 -1.15
N ASP A 103 -21.75 14.76 -1.35
CA ASP A 103 -22.40 15.57 -0.32
C ASP A 103 -23.29 14.75 0.63
N ARG A 104 -23.71 13.55 0.20
CA ARG A 104 -24.52 12.62 0.98
C ARG A 104 -23.71 11.52 1.66
N ILE A 105 -22.39 11.49 1.44
CA ILE A 105 -21.53 10.49 2.08
C ILE A 105 -21.44 10.79 3.57
N CYS A 106 -21.90 9.84 4.39
CA CYS A 106 -21.71 9.82 5.83
C CYS A 106 -21.52 8.36 6.29
N MET A 107 -21.36 8.14 7.59
CA MET A 107 -21.25 6.77 8.13
C MET A 107 -22.50 5.93 7.85
N ASP A 108 -23.68 6.53 7.95
CA ASP A 108 -24.95 5.82 7.72
C ASP A 108 -25.12 5.44 6.25
N SER A 109 -24.74 6.32 5.33
CA SER A 109 -24.88 6.10 3.89
C SER A 109 -23.93 5.04 3.33
N ILE A 110 -22.95 4.57 4.10
CA ILE A 110 -22.00 3.52 3.72
C ILE A 110 -22.01 2.33 4.71
N ALA A 111 -22.98 2.31 5.63
CA ALA A 111 -23.05 1.32 6.70
C ALA A 111 -23.28 -0.09 6.15
N ASP A 112 -24.14 -0.22 5.14
CA ASP A 112 -24.43 -1.45 4.41
C ASP A 112 -23.18 -1.99 3.69
N PHE A 113 -22.34 -1.12 3.12
CA PHE A 113 -21.04 -1.52 2.57
C PHE A 113 -20.14 -2.09 3.65
N ILE A 114 -20.03 -1.41 4.80
CA ILE A 114 -19.19 -1.87 5.92
C ILE A 114 -19.70 -3.23 6.44
N GLU A 115 -21.01 -3.38 6.62
CA GLU A 115 -21.64 -4.61 7.09
C GLU A 115 -21.43 -5.76 6.09
N ALA A 116 -21.64 -5.52 4.80
CA ALA A 116 -21.38 -6.51 3.75
C ALA A 116 -19.92 -7.00 3.77
N ARG A 117 -18.95 -6.10 3.99
CA ARG A 117 -17.52 -6.46 4.09
C ARG A 117 -17.20 -7.23 5.36
N LYS A 118 -17.85 -6.91 6.49
CA LYS A 118 -17.76 -7.69 7.74
C LYS A 118 -18.36 -9.08 7.58
N ASN A 119 -19.50 -9.21 6.88
CA ASN A 119 -20.15 -10.49 6.59
C ASN A 119 -19.28 -11.39 5.68
N GLN A 120 -18.42 -10.79 4.85
CA GLN A 120 -17.36 -11.50 4.10
C GLN A 120 -16.16 -11.92 4.97
N LYS A 121 -16.21 -11.68 6.29
CA LYS A 121 -15.13 -11.96 7.26
C LYS A 121 -13.80 -11.26 6.90
N LEU A 122 -13.88 -10.10 6.25
CA LEU A 122 -12.69 -9.28 5.98
C LEU A 122 -12.21 -8.58 7.26
N GLN A 123 -10.89 -8.46 7.40
CA GLN A 123 -10.26 -7.77 8.52
C GLN A 123 -10.60 -6.27 8.50
N ALA A 124 -10.71 -5.66 9.68
CA ALA A 124 -10.99 -4.23 9.82
C ALA A 124 -10.00 -3.37 9.02
N SER A 125 -8.71 -3.74 9.05
CA SER A 125 -7.67 -3.03 8.29
C SER A 125 -7.88 -3.03 6.77
N THR A 126 -8.48 -4.08 6.22
CA THR A 126 -8.81 -4.15 4.79
C THR A 126 -9.94 -3.18 4.44
N ILE A 127 -10.97 -3.15 5.28
CA ILE A 127 -12.13 -2.24 5.12
C ILE A 127 -11.65 -0.78 5.27
N ASN A 128 -10.83 -0.52 6.29
CA ASN A 128 -10.27 0.78 6.58
C ASN A 128 -9.46 1.36 5.42
N ARG A 129 -8.80 0.54 4.61
CA ARG A 129 -8.09 1.02 3.41
C ARG A 129 -9.06 1.68 2.43
N THR A 130 -10.19 1.06 2.15
CA THR A 130 -11.23 1.67 1.29
C THR A 130 -11.79 2.93 1.95
N LEU A 131 -12.14 2.89 3.23
CA LEU A 131 -12.68 4.04 3.96
C LEU A 131 -11.70 5.22 4.01
N ALA A 132 -10.41 4.95 4.17
CA ALA A 132 -9.36 5.97 4.17
C ALA A 132 -9.25 6.67 2.81
N ILE A 133 -9.41 5.94 1.70
CA ILE A 133 -9.41 6.53 0.36
C ILE A 133 -10.66 7.39 0.16
N VAL A 134 -11.84 6.91 0.55
CA VAL A 134 -13.09 7.71 0.48
C VAL A 134 -12.98 8.98 1.31
N ARG A 135 -12.41 8.90 2.51
CA ARG A 135 -12.10 10.06 3.36
C ARG A 135 -11.14 11.03 2.65
N ALA A 136 -10.11 10.52 1.99
CA ALA A 136 -9.17 11.35 1.23
C ALA A 136 -9.84 12.05 0.04
N ILE A 137 -10.72 11.36 -0.69
CA ILE A 137 -11.54 11.92 -1.78
C ILE A 137 -12.38 13.07 -1.24
N CYS A 138 -13.13 12.84 -0.16
CA CYS A 138 -13.98 13.86 0.46
C CYS A 138 -13.18 15.08 0.94
N ASN A 139 -12.02 14.86 1.57
CA ASN A 139 -11.14 15.94 2.00
C ASN A 139 -10.62 16.77 0.83
N ARG A 140 -10.26 16.16 -0.31
CA ARG A 140 -9.83 16.89 -1.51
C ARG A 140 -10.98 17.64 -2.15
N ALA A 141 -12.16 17.05 -2.21
CA ALA A 141 -13.37 17.71 -2.68
C ALA A 141 -13.70 18.96 -1.85
N ALA A 142 -13.45 18.94 -0.54
CA ALA A 142 -13.70 20.06 0.35
C ALA A 142 -12.60 21.14 0.37
N SER A 143 -11.40 20.85 -0.14
CA SER A 143 -10.24 21.76 0.03
C SER A 143 -9.50 22.13 -1.24
N LYS A 144 -9.46 21.26 -2.25
CA LYS A 144 -8.62 21.42 -3.45
C LYS A 144 -9.43 21.50 -4.73
N TRP A 145 -10.40 20.61 -4.90
CA TRP A 145 -11.17 20.56 -6.14
C TRP A 145 -12.21 21.66 -6.18
N ARG A 146 -12.20 22.41 -7.28
CA ARG A 146 -13.12 23.52 -7.52
C ARG A 146 -13.90 23.29 -8.79
N PHE A 147 -15.12 23.81 -8.82
CA PHE A 147 -15.87 23.97 -10.06
C PHE A 147 -15.44 25.28 -10.74
N ASP A 148 -15.89 25.47 -11.98
CA ASP A 148 -15.63 26.69 -12.75
C ASP A 148 -16.18 27.96 -12.06
N ASN A 149 -17.20 27.82 -11.20
CA ASN A 149 -17.73 28.91 -10.39
C ASN A 149 -16.89 29.24 -9.14
N GLY A 150 -15.70 28.64 -9.00
CA GLY A 150 -14.73 28.91 -7.93
C GLY A 150 -15.03 28.19 -6.61
N LEU A 151 -16.22 27.61 -6.44
CA LEU A 151 -16.59 26.86 -5.24
C LEU A 151 -15.89 25.51 -5.19
N THR A 152 -15.59 25.05 -3.97
CA THR A 152 -15.14 23.69 -3.73
C THR A 152 -16.25 22.68 -4.05
N TRP A 153 -15.86 21.46 -4.41
CA TRP A 153 -16.81 20.37 -4.70
C TRP A 153 -17.68 20.02 -3.49
N LEU A 154 -17.11 20.10 -2.30
CA LEU A 154 -17.81 20.01 -1.02
C LEU A 154 -17.61 21.26 -0.18
N ASP A 155 -18.60 21.64 0.60
CA ASP A 155 -18.46 22.70 1.59
C ASP A 155 -17.58 22.25 2.77
N ARG A 156 -17.85 21.05 3.26
CA ARG A 156 -17.11 20.41 4.34
C ARG A 156 -16.99 18.92 4.07
N ALA A 157 -15.85 18.34 4.41
CA ALA A 157 -15.68 16.89 4.34
C ALA A 157 -16.45 16.18 5.47
N PRO A 158 -17.20 15.10 5.18
CA PRO A 158 -17.83 14.28 6.20
C PRO A 158 -16.82 13.60 7.11
N THR A 159 -17.26 13.32 8.34
CA THR A 159 -16.50 12.52 9.29
C THR A 159 -16.72 11.04 8.99
N ILE A 160 -15.76 10.40 8.33
CA ILE A 160 -15.75 8.95 8.10
C ILE A 160 -14.85 8.34 9.16
N THR A 161 -15.37 7.56 10.11
CA THR A 161 -14.58 6.92 11.18
C THR A 161 -14.02 5.58 10.72
N LEU A 162 -12.76 5.29 11.04
CA LEU A 162 -12.16 3.97 10.76
C LEU A 162 -12.58 2.97 11.84
N LEU A 163 -12.69 1.71 11.44
CA LEU A 163 -12.95 0.60 12.35
C LEU A 163 -11.72 0.35 13.24
N ASN A 164 -11.95 -0.11 14.47
CA ASN A 164 -10.87 -0.55 15.36
C ASN A 164 -10.14 -1.75 14.76
N GLU A 165 -8.81 -1.75 14.84
CA GLU A 165 -7.92 -2.79 14.32
C GLU A 165 -7.32 -3.59 15.48
N ASP A 166 -8.18 -4.14 16.33
CA ASP A 166 -7.82 -4.90 17.55
C ASP A 166 -7.20 -6.27 17.22
N ASP A 167 -7.32 -6.72 15.96
CA ASP A 167 -6.85 -7.98 15.41
C ASP A 167 -5.43 -7.90 14.81
N LYS A 168 -4.70 -6.80 15.06
CA LYS A 168 -3.31 -6.66 14.60
C LYS A 168 -2.42 -7.74 15.20
N ARG A 169 -2.03 -8.66 14.35
CA ARG A 169 -1.06 -9.69 14.70
C ARG A 169 0.27 -9.06 15.12
N PRO A 170 0.84 -9.42 16.28
CA PRO A 170 2.16 -8.96 16.70
C PRO A 170 3.26 -9.52 15.80
N PRO A 171 4.43 -8.84 15.71
CA PRO A 171 5.62 -9.41 15.09
C PRO A 171 5.97 -10.78 15.65
N ARG A 172 6.44 -11.70 14.82
CA ARG A 172 6.95 -13.02 15.25
C ARG A 172 8.45 -13.18 14.94
N PRO A 173 9.36 -12.57 15.70
CA PRO A 173 10.79 -12.81 15.54
C PRO A 173 11.16 -14.29 15.67
N LEU A 174 12.09 -14.70 14.81
CA LEU A 174 12.63 -16.05 14.70
C LEU A 174 13.67 -16.29 15.79
N ALA A 175 13.48 -17.33 16.59
CA ALA A 175 14.47 -17.73 17.59
C ALA A 175 15.74 -18.29 16.94
N TRP A 176 16.88 -18.17 17.62
CA TRP A 176 18.14 -18.76 17.15
C TRP A 176 18.04 -20.27 16.95
N SER A 177 17.35 -20.99 17.83
CA SER A 177 17.09 -22.43 17.70
C SER A 177 16.07 -22.79 16.61
N GLU A 178 15.23 -21.85 16.20
CA GLU A 178 14.30 -22.02 15.08
C GLU A 178 15.02 -21.82 13.73
N GLN A 179 16.02 -20.95 13.65
CA GLN A 179 16.73 -20.64 12.42
C GLN A 179 17.28 -21.86 11.66
N PRO A 180 18.08 -22.77 12.27
CA PRO A 180 18.59 -23.93 11.55
C PRO A 180 17.45 -24.85 11.07
N ARG A 181 16.45 -25.10 11.92
CA ARG A 181 15.27 -25.91 11.57
C ARG A 181 14.51 -25.39 10.35
N LEU A 182 14.45 -24.07 10.18
CA LEU A 182 13.84 -23.47 8.99
C LEU A 182 14.75 -23.59 7.77
N ILE A 183 16.02 -23.23 7.91
CA ILE A 183 17.01 -23.23 6.83
C ILE A 183 17.18 -24.61 6.21
N ASP A 184 17.23 -25.66 7.03
CA ASP A 184 17.38 -27.05 6.60
C ASP A 184 16.20 -27.54 5.75
N GLN A 185 15.04 -26.90 5.87
CA GLN A 185 13.82 -27.25 5.13
C GLN A 185 13.64 -26.44 3.84
N LEU A 186 14.42 -25.37 3.67
CA LEU A 186 14.35 -24.46 2.53
C LEU A 186 15.20 -24.97 1.36
N PRO A 187 14.76 -24.77 0.10
CA PRO A 187 15.63 -24.97 -1.05
C PRO A 187 16.78 -23.95 -1.03
N ALA A 188 17.94 -24.32 -1.59
CA ALA A 188 19.19 -23.56 -1.50
C ALA A 188 19.04 -22.05 -1.74
N HIS A 189 18.33 -21.64 -2.80
CA HIS A 189 18.10 -20.23 -3.10
C HIS A 189 17.32 -19.48 -2.00
N LEU A 190 16.30 -20.10 -1.41
CA LEU A 190 15.56 -19.49 -0.31
C LEU A 190 16.35 -19.50 1.00
N SER A 191 17.20 -20.51 1.23
CA SER A 191 18.12 -20.54 2.36
C SER A 191 19.09 -19.35 2.30
N ALA A 192 19.70 -19.12 1.14
CA ALA A 192 20.56 -17.97 0.88
C ALA A 192 19.83 -16.64 1.12
N MET A 193 18.64 -16.46 0.52
CA MET A 193 17.84 -15.24 0.71
C MET A 193 17.41 -15.02 2.16
N THR A 194 17.10 -16.09 2.89
CA THR A 194 16.69 -16.04 4.30
C THR A 194 17.87 -15.62 5.18
N LEU A 195 19.04 -16.22 4.98
CA LEU A 195 20.27 -15.85 5.70
C LEU A 195 20.67 -14.41 5.41
N PHE A 196 20.63 -13.98 4.15
CA PHE A 196 20.90 -12.59 3.78
C PHE A 196 19.90 -11.64 4.45
N SER A 197 18.61 -11.97 4.46
CA SER A 197 17.57 -11.15 5.11
C SER A 197 17.80 -11.02 6.62
N LEU A 198 18.22 -12.11 7.29
CA LEU A 198 18.54 -12.14 8.72
C LEU A 198 19.84 -11.41 9.10
N ASN A 199 20.64 -11.01 8.11
CA ASN A 199 21.93 -10.35 8.32
C ASN A 199 22.01 -8.95 7.67
N SER A 200 20.93 -8.48 7.04
CA SER A 200 20.84 -7.15 6.45
C SER A 200 19.59 -6.38 6.88
N GLY A 201 18.52 -7.07 7.30
CA GLY A 201 17.28 -6.44 7.76
C GLY A 201 16.49 -5.73 6.68
N VAL A 202 16.84 -5.87 5.40
CA VAL A 202 16.17 -5.16 4.30
C VAL A 202 14.81 -5.79 3.97
N ARG A 203 13.98 -5.06 3.21
CA ARG A 203 12.63 -5.54 2.84
C ARG A 203 12.74 -6.62 1.76
N GLU A 204 11.85 -7.61 1.81
CA GLU A 204 11.78 -8.72 0.82
C GLU A 204 11.89 -8.23 -0.63
N LYS A 205 11.15 -7.19 -1.00
CA LYS A 205 11.18 -6.66 -2.37
C LYS A 205 12.58 -6.22 -2.80
N VAL A 206 13.37 -5.67 -1.88
CA VAL A 206 14.76 -5.27 -2.16
C VAL A 206 15.62 -6.51 -2.35
N VAL A 207 15.51 -7.52 -1.50
CA VAL A 207 16.24 -8.80 -1.64
C VAL A 207 15.93 -9.45 -2.99
N CYS A 208 14.65 -9.55 -3.36
CA CYS A 208 14.22 -10.14 -4.63
C CYS A 208 14.70 -9.38 -5.88
N ASN A 209 15.01 -8.09 -5.75
CA ASN A 209 15.46 -7.24 -6.85
C ASN A 209 16.95 -6.88 -6.74
N LEU A 210 17.71 -7.47 -5.81
CA LEU A 210 19.11 -7.10 -5.59
C LEU A 210 19.94 -7.41 -6.85
N GLN A 211 20.66 -6.41 -7.36
CA GLN A 211 21.45 -6.51 -8.59
C GLN A 211 22.94 -6.31 -8.34
N TRP A 212 23.77 -6.92 -9.17
CA TRP A 212 25.22 -6.78 -9.14
C TRP A 212 25.68 -5.36 -9.50
N GLU A 213 24.95 -4.66 -10.38
CA GLU A 213 25.24 -3.26 -10.72
C GLU A 213 25.13 -2.29 -9.53
N TRP A 214 24.44 -2.69 -8.45
CA TRP A 214 24.30 -1.88 -7.24
C TRP A 214 25.46 -2.11 -6.26
N GLU A 215 26.30 -3.12 -6.51
CA GLU A 215 27.40 -3.51 -5.64
C GLU A 215 28.60 -2.56 -5.78
N ALA A 216 29.10 -2.07 -4.66
CA ALA A 216 30.38 -1.43 -4.51
C ALA A 216 31.24 -2.22 -3.51
N GLN A 217 32.48 -2.50 -3.89
CA GLN A 217 33.48 -3.06 -2.99
C GLN A 217 34.12 -1.94 -2.19
N VAL A 218 34.03 -2.02 -0.87
CA VAL A 218 34.53 -0.99 0.04
C VAL A 218 35.53 -1.60 1.01
N GLN A 219 36.73 -1.02 1.07
CA GLN A 219 37.69 -1.35 2.10
C GLN A 219 37.28 -0.68 3.42
N LEU A 220 36.70 -1.46 4.32
CA LEU A 220 36.18 -0.94 5.57
C LEU A 220 37.32 -0.65 6.56
N GLN A 221 38.32 -1.51 6.59
CA GLN A 221 39.56 -1.38 7.35
C GLN A 221 40.68 -2.13 6.64
N LYS A 222 41.91 -2.05 7.17
CA LYS A 222 43.05 -2.78 6.60
C LYS A 222 42.69 -4.26 6.42
N ASP A 223 42.86 -4.77 5.21
CA ASP A 223 42.61 -6.16 4.81
C ASP A 223 41.15 -6.66 4.96
N LEU A 224 40.17 -5.77 5.16
CA LEU A 224 38.74 -6.12 5.17
C LEU A 224 38.00 -5.36 4.06
N TRP A 225 37.72 -6.07 2.98
CA TRP A 225 36.83 -5.63 1.90
C TRP A 225 35.45 -6.23 2.09
N ILE A 226 34.43 -5.41 1.89
CA ILE A 226 33.04 -5.83 2.00
C ILE A 226 32.23 -5.34 0.80
N SER A 227 31.19 -6.10 0.47
CA SER A 227 30.15 -5.71 -0.46
C SER A 227 29.18 -4.73 0.22
N VAL A 228 29.03 -3.56 -0.40
CA VAL A 228 28.04 -2.55 -0.05
C VAL A 228 27.12 -2.35 -1.24
N PHE A 229 25.81 -2.46 -1.07
CA PHE A 229 24.86 -2.23 -2.17
C PHE A 229 24.20 -0.86 -2.05
N VAL A 230 24.31 -0.04 -3.10
CA VAL A 230 23.60 1.24 -3.23
C VAL A 230 22.28 0.98 -3.97
N VAL A 231 21.21 0.83 -3.21
CA VAL A 231 19.87 0.51 -3.74
C VAL A 231 19.21 1.79 -4.27
N PRO A 232 18.87 1.85 -5.57
CA PRO A 232 18.21 3.00 -6.15
C PRO A 232 16.83 3.28 -5.53
N ARG A 233 16.47 4.55 -5.40
CA ARG A 233 15.23 5.00 -4.75
C ARG A 233 13.97 4.32 -5.27
N GLU A 234 13.89 3.98 -6.56
CA GLU A 234 12.74 3.31 -7.19
C GLU A 234 12.44 1.93 -6.60
N HIS A 235 13.46 1.26 -6.04
CA HIS A 235 13.38 -0.02 -5.35
C HIS A 235 13.15 0.12 -3.84
N VAL A 236 13.24 1.34 -3.30
CA VAL A 236 13.01 1.66 -1.89
C VAL A 236 11.55 2.06 -1.64
N LYS A 237 10.97 1.58 -0.54
CA LYS A 237 9.60 1.94 -0.14
C LYS A 237 9.47 3.46 0.02
N GLY A 238 8.51 4.05 -0.70
CA GLY A 238 8.27 5.50 -0.69
C GLY A 238 9.13 6.31 -1.66
N ARG A 239 10.11 5.68 -2.33
CA ARG A 239 10.92 6.26 -3.42
C ARG A 239 11.56 7.63 -3.14
N LYS A 240 11.87 7.90 -1.87
CA LYS A 240 12.38 9.22 -1.44
C LYS A 240 13.86 9.42 -1.76
N GLN A 241 14.69 8.42 -1.47
CA GLN A 241 16.15 8.48 -1.63
C GLN A 241 16.72 7.08 -1.77
N ASP A 242 17.94 7.01 -2.27
CA ASP A 242 18.73 5.78 -2.33
C ASP A 242 19.07 5.29 -0.93
N ARG A 243 19.33 3.99 -0.81
CA ARG A 243 19.61 3.37 0.49
C ARG A 243 20.76 2.39 0.39
N ILE A 244 21.52 2.26 1.46
CA ILE A 244 22.70 1.41 1.50
C ILE A 244 22.41 0.12 2.27
N ILE A 245 22.84 -1.02 1.70
CA ILE A 245 22.94 -2.30 2.39
C ILE A 245 24.43 -2.57 2.65
N ILE A 246 24.77 -2.92 3.88
CA ILE A 246 26.13 -3.29 4.27
C ILE A 246 26.13 -4.79 4.57
N CYS A 247 27.02 -5.54 3.92
CA CYS A 247 27.14 -6.97 4.18
C CYS A 247 28.06 -7.21 5.37
N ASN A 248 27.52 -7.82 6.42
CA ASN A 248 28.33 -8.46 7.47
C ASN A 248 28.97 -9.75 6.91
N SER A 249 29.79 -10.43 7.70
CA SER A 249 30.55 -11.63 7.36
C SER A 249 29.66 -12.76 6.80
N VAL A 250 28.50 -12.99 7.41
CA VAL A 250 27.53 -13.99 6.95
C VAL A 250 26.88 -13.57 5.63
N ALA A 251 26.41 -12.33 5.53
CA ALA A 251 25.83 -11.80 4.30
C ALA A 251 26.84 -11.79 3.16
N GLN A 252 28.10 -11.46 3.43
CA GLN A 252 29.21 -11.49 2.49
C GLN A 252 29.41 -12.90 1.92
N GLY A 253 29.49 -13.91 2.79
CA GLY A 253 29.57 -15.31 2.36
C GLY A 253 28.38 -15.75 1.49
N VAL A 254 27.18 -15.26 1.79
CA VAL A 254 26.00 -15.51 0.93
C VAL A 254 26.17 -14.86 -0.44
N ILE A 255 26.58 -13.58 -0.49
CA ILE A 255 26.79 -12.84 -1.74
C ILE A 255 27.84 -13.54 -2.60
N ASP A 256 28.98 -13.90 -2.03
CA ASP A 256 30.06 -14.55 -2.79
C ASP A 256 29.62 -15.91 -3.35
N ALA A 257 28.81 -16.66 -2.60
CA ALA A 257 28.23 -17.92 -3.07
C ALA A 257 27.19 -17.75 -4.19
N GLN A 258 26.65 -16.54 -4.42
CA GLN A 258 25.73 -16.27 -5.54
C GLN A 258 26.45 -15.88 -6.84
N ARG A 259 27.75 -15.55 -6.79
CA ARG A 259 28.48 -15.07 -7.98
C ARG A 259 28.49 -16.11 -9.09
N GLY A 260 28.34 -15.64 -10.33
CA GLY A 260 28.33 -16.48 -11.53
C GLY A 260 26.99 -17.20 -11.81
N MET A 261 25.99 -17.12 -10.92
CA MET A 261 24.68 -17.76 -11.16
C MET A 261 23.83 -16.99 -12.19
N HIS A 262 23.90 -15.66 -12.21
CA HIS A 262 23.15 -14.80 -13.13
C HIS A 262 23.91 -13.50 -13.36
N PRO A 263 23.89 -12.92 -14.59
CA PRO A 263 24.63 -11.70 -14.92
C PRO A 263 24.17 -10.47 -14.13
N ASP A 264 22.86 -10.27 -13.97
CA ASP A 264 22.33 -9.03 -13.36
C ASP A 264 21.88 -9.19 -11.90
N TYR A 265 21.14 -10.25 -11.57
CA TYR A 265 20.52 -10.43 -10.26
C TYR A 265 21.36 -11.30 -9.33
N VAL A 266 21.43 -10.90 -8.06
CA VAL A 266 22.12 -11.66 -7.00
C VAL A 266 21.37 -12.94 -6.67
N PHE A 267 20.06 -12.85 -6.39
CA PHE A 267 19.27 -14.00 -5.95
C PHE A 267 18.43 -14.58 -7.07
N THR A 268 18.76 -15.81 -7.46
CA THR A 268 18.07 -16.54 -8.52
C THR A 268 17.69 -17.95 -8.09
N TYR A 269 16.82 -18.59 -8.86
CA TYR A 269 16.52 -20.01 -8.70
C TYR A 269 16.74 -20.75 -10.01
N ALA A 270 17.23 -21.98 -9.92
CA ALA A 270 17.38 -22.88 -11.06
C ALA A 270 16.01 -23.33 -11.55
N LYS A 271 15.56 -22.78 -12.68
CA LYS A 271 14.32 -23.17 -13.36
C LYS A 271 14.61 -24.35 -14.31
N PRO A 272 13.95 -25.51 -14.14
CA PRO A 272 14.10 -26.62 -15.09
C PRO A 272 13.60 -26.23 -16.48
N LEU A 273 14.38 -26.58 -17.51
CA LEU A 273 14.03 -26.41 -18.93
C LEU A 273 13.74 -27.76 -19.62
N GLY A 274 13.80 -28.87 -18.87
CA GLY A 274 13.69 -30.24 -19.40
C GLY A 274 15.05 -30.84 -19.79
N LYS A 275 15.10 -32.17 -19.97
CA LYS A 275 16.31 -32.92 -20.35
C LYS A 275 17.55 -32.61 -19.48
N GLY A 276 17.36 -32.43 -18.18
CA GLY A 276 18.44 -32.11 -17.22
C GLY A 276 19.02 -30.70 -17.36
N LYS A 277 18.45 -29.83 -18.20
CA LYS A 277 18.89 -28.45 -18.36
C LYS A 277 18.16 -27.52 -17.40
N PHE A 278 18.88 -26.50 -16.93
CA PHE A 278 18.35 -25.46 -16.05
C PHE A 278 18.75 -24.08 -16.57
N SER A 279 17.95 -23.08 -16.22
CA SER A 279 18.28 -21.67 -16.39
C SER A 279 17.97 -20.94 -15.11
N ASN A 280 18.92 -20.15 -14.62
CA ASN A 280 18.71 -19.31 -13.45
C ASN A 280 17.78 -18.15 -13.80
N ARG A 281 16.77 -17.95 -12.97
CA ARG A 281 15.79 -16.87 -13.11
C ARG A 281 15.69 -16.08 -11.81
N PRO A 282 15.47 -14.75 -11.87
CA PRO A 282 15.32 -13.93 -10.67
C PRO A 282 14.14 -14.39 -9.81
N VAL A 283 14.35 -14.41 -8.48
CA VAL A 283 13.29 -14.75 -7.53
C VAL A 283 12.36 -13.55 -7.34
N GLN A 284 11.10 -13.69 -7.77
CA GLN A 284 10.13 -12.59 -7.68
C GLN A 284 9.59 -12.36 -6.26
N HIS A 285 9.38 -13.45 -5.50
CA HIS A 285 8.86 -13.43 -4.13
C HIS A 285 9.47 -14.57 -3.31
N ILE A 286 9.85 -14.28 -2.06
CA ILE A 286 10.31 -15.28 -1.09
C ILE A 286 9.10 -16.06 -0.57
N ASN A 287 7.96 -15.41 -0.32
CA ASN A 287 6.74 -16.06 0.19
C ASN A 287 5.99 -16.92 -0.86
N ASN A 288 6.72 -17.77 -1.58
CA ASN A 288 6.20 -18.70 -2.56
C ASN A 288 5.81 -20.05 -1.92
N ASN A 289 5.32 -20.98 -2.75
CA ASN A 289 4.89 -22.31 -2.29
C ASN A 289 6.02 -23.09 -1.60
N ALA A 290 7.27 -22.92 -2.00
CA ALA A 290 8.40 -23.61 -1.37
C ALA A 290 8.68 -23.08 0.04
N TRP A 291 8.68 -21.76 0.23
CA TRP A 291 8.75 -21.14 1.56
C TRP A 291 7.62 -21.62 2.47
N GLN A 292 6.38 -21.59 1.96
CA GLN A 292 5.20 -21.98 2.75
C GLN A 292 5.25 -23.45 3.18
N LYS A 293 5.71 -24.35 2.31
CA LYS A 293 5.90 -25.76 2.64
C LYS A 293 7.06 -25.97 3.63
N ALA A 294 8.18 -25.27 3.43
CA ALA A 294 9.35 -25.38 4.29
C ALA A 294 9.06 -24.94 5.72
N ARG A 295 8.44 -23.77 5.91
CA ARG A 295 8.05 -23.29 7.25
C ARG A 295 7.06 -24.22 7.92
N SER A 296 6.15 -24.86 7.16
CA SER A 296 5.19 -25.82 7.71
C SER A 296 5.89 -27.08 8.22
N ARG A 297 6.82 -27.65 7.42
CA ARG A 297 7.68 -28.77 7.87
C ARG A 297 8.52 -28.41 9.09
N ALA A 298 8.96 -27.16 9.20
CA ALA A 298 9.68 -26.66 10.35
C ALA A 298 8.80 -26.40 11.60
N GLY A 299 7.47 -26.50 11.49
CA GLY A 299 6.51 -26.21 12.56
C GLY A 299 6.33 -24.71 12.82
N MET A 300 6.41 -23.89 11.77
CA MET A 300 6.44 -22.43 11.81
C MET A 300 5.42 -21.81 10.84
N ASP A 301 4.21 -22.35 10.78
CA ASP A 301 3.15 -21.90 9.86
C ASP A 301 2.80 -20.41 10.01
N ASP A 302 2.99 -19.87 11.21
CA ASP A 302 2.77 -18.47 11.49
C ASP A 302 3.94 -17.58 11.01
N LEU A 303 5.14 -18.07 10.73
CA LEU A 303 6.29 -17.21 10.34
C LEU A 303 6.07 -16.55 8.97
N ARG A 304 6.15 -15.22 8.92
CA ARG A 304 6.10 -14.43 7.67
C ARG A 304 7.51 -14.05 7.25
N VAL A 305 7.74 -13.82 5.96
CA VAL A 305 9.03 -13.32 5.46
C VAL A 305 9.41 -11.98 6.12
N HIS A 306 8.43 -11.10 6.35
CA HIS A 306 8.68 -9.82 7.02
C HIS A 306 9.14 -9.98 8.48
N ASP A 307 8.83 -11.11 9.12
CA ASP A 307 9.31 -11.39 10.47
C ASP A 307 10.83 -11.59 10.52
N LEU A 308 11.50 -11.96 9.40
CA LEU A 308 12.96 -12.01 9.33
C LEU A 308 13.58 -10.64 9.60
N ARG A 309 12.97 -9.59 9.05
CA ARG A 309 13.38 -8.21 9.33
C ARG A 309 13.08 -7.79 10.78
N HIS A 310 11.93 -8.19 11.33
CA HIS A 310 11.65 -7.98 12.75
C HIS A 310 12.66 -8.69 13.65
N THR A 311 13.15 -9.86 13.21
CA THR A 311 14.21 -10.61 13.89
C THR A 311 15.51 -9.81 13.93
N VAL A 312 15.91 -9.17 12.83
CA VAL A 312 17.09 -8.29 12.82
C VAL A 312 16.94 -7.14 13.81
N GLY A 313 15.82 -6.41 13.78
CA GLY A 313 15.59 -5.31 14.71
C GLY A 313 15.60 -5.76 16.18
N MET A 314 15.02 -6.91 16.48
CA MET A 314 15.07 -7.51 17.81
C MET A 314 16.49 -7.88 18.23
N ARG A 315 17.25 -8.57 17.37
CA ARG A 315 18.63 -8.99 17.67
C ARG A 315 19.54 -7.78 17.91
N LEU A 316 19.44 -6.75 17.06
CA LEU A 316 20.19 -5.50 17.24
C LEU A 316 19.85 -4.83 18.57
N ARG A 317 18.55 -4.76 18.92
CA ARG A 317 18.12 -4.20 20.21
C ARG A 317 18.67 -4.99 21.39
N ALA A 318 18.62 -6.31 21.31
CA ALA A 318 19.16 -7.18 22.35
C ALA A 318 20.69 -7.05 22.47
N ALA A 319 21.38 -6.81 21.35
CA ALA A 319 22.82 -6.57 21.30
C ALA A 319 23.25 -5.17 21.77
N GLY A 320 22.32 -4.38 22.33
CA GLY A 320 22.62 -3.02 22.82
C GLY A 320 22.86 -1.98 21.72
N VAL A 321 22.54 -2.28 20.46
CA VAL A 321 22.74 -1.34 19.34
C VAL A 321 21.81 -0.13 19.50
N SER A 322 22.33 1.08 19.25
CA SER A 322 21.55 2.31 19.40
C SER A 322 20.32 2.36 18.47
N SER A 323 19.26 3.07 18.88
CA SER A 323 18.06 3.23 18.04
C SER A 323 18.37 3.91 16.69
N ARG A 324 19.31 4.86 16.68
CA ARG A 324 19.77 5.54 15.46
C ARG A 324 20.39 4.55 14.48
N THR A 325 21.29 3.67 14.95
CA THR A 325 21.93 2.64 14.12
C THR A 325 20.92 1.60 13.65
N GLN A 326 19.97 1.20 14.52
CA GLN A 326 18.86 0.30 14.14
C GLN A 326 18.01 0.90 13.02
N ASP A 327 17.64 2.18 13.13
CA ASP A 327 16.86 2.88 12.11
C ASP A 327 17.63 3.05 10.81
N ALA A 328 18.95 3.27 10.88
CA ALA A 328 19.84 3.29 9.73
C ALA A 328 19.90 1.93 9.02
N ILE A 329 20.06 0.81 9.76
CA ILE A 329 20.05 -0.55 9.19
C ILE A 329 18.69 -0.88 8.58
N LEU A 330 17.61 -0.57 9.30
CA LEU A 330 16.26 -0.90 8.89
C LEU A 330 15.71 0.12 7.87
N TRP A 331 16.35 1.24 7.61
CA TRP A 331 15.78 2.33 6.78
C TRP A 331 14.42 2.79 7.31
N HIS A 332 14.33 2.99 8.62
CA HIS A 332 13.21 3.72 9.20
C HIS A 332 13.45 5.21 9.00
N SER A 333 12.43 5.92 8.52
CA SER A 333 12.54 7.36 8.30
C SER A 333 12.43 8.08 9.63
N SER A 334 13.57 8.48 10.18
CA SER A 334 13.65 9.53 11.19
C SER A 334 13.86 10.85 10.44
N GLY A 335 13.06 11.88 10.76
CA GLY A 335 12.88 13.09 9.94
C GLY A 335 14.11 13.98 9.73
N ASP A 336 15.30 13.53 10.08
CA ASP A 336 16.49 14.37 10.29
C ASP A 336 17.79 13.74 9.76
N MET A 337 17.72 12.73 8.90
CA MET A 337 18.92 12.01 8.42
C MET A 337 19.26 12.38 6.98
N THR A 338 20.04 13.45 6.82
CA THR A 338 20.92 13.66 5.66
C THR A 338 22.03 12.61 5.74
N ASP A 339 21.82 11.46 5.09
CA ASP A 339 22.74 10.33 5.11
C ASP A 339 23.96 10.60 4.20
N HIS A 340 24.93 11.38 4.66
CA HIS A 340 26.27 11.28 4.12
C HIS A 340 26.98 10.11 4.81
N TYR A 341 26.92 8.92 4.20
CA TYR A 341 27.57 7.72 4.70
C TYR A 341 29.11 7.86 4.65
N ALA A 342 29.68 8.51 5.67
CA ALA A 342 31.11 8.47 5.91
C ALA A 342 31.55 7.03 6.22
N ILE A 343 32.81 6.70 5.95
CA ILE A 343 33.38 5.37 6.27
C ILE A 343 33.16 5.00 7.75
N ALA A 344 33.18 5.97 8.67
CA ALA A 344 32.89 5.76 10.08
C ALA A 344 31.48 5.21 10.32
N GLN A 345 30.47 5.71 9.60
CA GLN A 345 29.10 5.22 9.70
C GLN A 345 28.97 3.81 9.09
N LEU A 346 29.69 3.53 8.00
CA LEU A 346 29.74 2.17 7.44
C LEU A 346 30.33 1.18 8.46
N ARG A 347 31.40 1.58 9.18
CA ARG A 347 32.02 0.76 10.24
C ARG A 347 31.07 0.51 11.39
N GLU A 348 30.35 1.53 11.84
CA GLU A 348 29.36 1.43 12.90
C GLU A 348 28.26 0.42 12.54
N VAL A 349 27.69 0.55 11.33
CA VAL A 349 26.64 -0.36 10.86
C VAL A 349 27.15 -1.78 10.66
N TYR A 350 28.34 -1.95 10.05
CA TYR A 350 28.96 -3.26 9.89
C TYR A 350 29.17 -3.93 11.25
N GLY A 351 29.79 -3.23 12.20
CA GLY A 351 30.02 -3.75 13.56
C GLY A 351 28.71 -4.13 14.27
N ALA A 352 27.66 -3.32 14.14
CA ALA A 352 26.35 -3.63 14.69
C ALA A 352 25.73 -4.89 14.07
N LEU A 353 25.89 -5.10 12.75
CA LEU A 353 25.43 -6.32 12.07
C LEU A 353 26.29 -7.55 12.39
N GLU A 354 27.59 -7.38 12.69
CA GLU A 354 28.44 -8.49 13.15
C GLU A 354 27.99 -9.05 14.49
N LEU A 355 27.51 -8.20 15.41
CA LEU A 355 27.01 -8.61 16.74
C LEU A 355 25.84 -9.61 16.67
N ILE A 356 25.15 -9.71 15.53
CA ILE A 356 23.97 -10.56 15.36
C ILE A 356 24.22 -11.76 14.44
N THR A 357 25.49 -12.08 14.16
CA THR A 357 25.89 -13.23 13.31
C THR A 357 25.84 -14.56 14.05
N GLN A 358 25.96 -14.56 15.38
CA GLN A 358 25.97 -15.75 16.21
C GLN A 358 25.02 -15.62 17.41
N PRO A 359 24.54 -16.74 17.97
CA PRO A 359 23.90 -16.74 19.27
C PRO A 359 24.88 -16.26 20.35
N SER A 360 24.38 -15.54 21.35
CA SER A 360 25.07 -15.16 22.57
C SER A 360 24.18 -15.60 23.73
N ASP A 361 24.78 -15.86 24.89
CA ASP A 361 24.05 -16.32 26.08
C ASP A 361 23.01 -15.27 26.54
N GLU A 362 23.23 -13.98 26.28
CA GLU A 362 22.24 -12.91 26.51
C GLU A 362 21.03 -13.00 25.55
N PHE A 363 21.19 -13.61 24.37
CA PHE A 363 20.10 -13.85 23.41
C PHE A 363 19.22 -15.06 23.75
N GLU A 364 19.50 -15.81 24.83
CA GLU A 364 18.53 -16.74 25.41
C GLU A 364 17.25 -16.02 25.90
N THR A 365 17.30 -14.69 26.06
CA THR A 365 16.11 -13.84 26.28
C THR A 365 15.08 -13.90 25.14
N LEU A 366 15.43 -14.41 23.95
CA LEU A 366 14.46 -14.78 22.91
C LEU A 366 13.49 -15.89 23.37
N ASP A 367 13.83 -16.63 24.43
CA ASP A 367 12.91 -17.58 25.02
C ASP A 367 11.74 -16.88 25.72
N LEU A 368 11.72 -15.58 26.02
CA LEU A 368 10.53 -14.98 26.64
C LEU A 368 9.34 -14.88 25.65
N HIS A 369 9.59 -14.43 24.42
CA HIS A 369 8.56 -14.45 23.37
C HIS A 369 8.25 -15.87 22.90
N ALA A 370 9.26 -16.75 22.82
CA ALA A 370 9.02 -18.16 22.52
C ALA A 370 8.27 -18.86 23.67
N LEU A 371 8.48 -18.48 24.92
CA LEU A 371 7.80 -18.94 26.14
C LEU A 371 6.37 -18.41 26.18
N ILE A 372 6.14 -17.12 25.91
CA ILE A 372 4.80 -16.56 25.76
C ILE A 372 4.06 -17.33 24.66
N ARG A 373 4.69 -17.57 23.50
CA ARG A 373 4.10 -18.37 22.41
C ARG A 373 3.86 -19.82 22.83
N ARG A 374 4.82 -20.51 23.45
CA ARG A 374 4.67 -21.88 23.97
C ARG A 374 3.53 -21.96 24.97
N THR A 375 3.41 -20.96 25.84
CA THR A 375 2.34 -20.86 26.86
C THR A 375 0.98 -20.59 26.21
N GLN A 376 0.91 -19.69 25.23
CA GLN A 376 -0.31 -19.42 24.45
C GLN A 376 -0.74 -20.63 23.62
N MET A 377 0.21 -21.32 22.95
CA MET A 377 -0.03 -22.54 22.19
C MET A 377 -0.48 -23.70 23.08
N ARG A 378 0.12 -23.86 24.27
CA ARG A 378 -0.34 -24.81 25.30
C ARG A 378 -1.76 -24.51 25.77
N ARG A 379 -2.10 -23.23 26.02
CA ARG A 379 -3.47 -22.83 26.37
C ARG A 379 -4.47 -23.13 25.24
N LEU A 380 -4.11 -22.84 23.99
CA LEU A 380 -4.95 -23.13 22.82
C LEU A 380 -5.14 -24.64 22.61
N THR A 381 -4.12 -25.46 22.88
CA THR A 381 -4.19 -26.93 22.78
C THR A 381 -4.94 -27.58 23.95
N GLN A 382 -4.90 -27.00 25.16
CA GLN A 382 -5.71 -27.43 26.30
C GLN A 382 -7.21 -27.08 26.14
N ASN A 383 -7.53 -26.01 25.39
CA ASN A 383 -8.91 -25.60 25.11
C ASN A 383 -9.52 -26.25 23.85
N LEU A 384 -8.78 -27.12 23.15
CA LEU A 384 -9.33 -27.94 22.08
C LEU A 384 -10.09 -29.12 22.72
N PRO A 385 -11.39 -29.32 22.43
CA PRO A 385 -12.11 -30.46 22.97
C PRO A 385 -11.41 -31.76 22.57
N SER A 386 -11.03 -32.56 23.55
CA SER A 386 -10.47 -33.89 23.33
C SER A 386 -11.43 -34.70 22.44
N LYS A 387 -10.86 -35.48 21.50
CA LYS A 387 -11.64 -36.36 20.61
C LYS A 387 -12.57 -37.33 21.37
N GLU A 388 -12.32 -37.56 22.65
CA GLU A 388 -13.18 -38.34 23.54
C GLU A 388 -14.54 -37.67 23.82
N ASN A 389 -14.61 -36.34 23.86
CA ASN A 389 -15.87 -35.62 24.11
C ASN A 389 -16.81 -35.57 22.89
N ALA A 390 -16.33 -35.90 21.69
CA ALA A 390 -17.15 -35.98 20.48
C ALA A 390 -17.94 -37.31 20.39
N ALA A 391 -17.47 -38.37 21.05
CA ALA A 391 -18.13 -39.68 21.05
C ALA A 391 -19.31 -39.77 22.05
N ALA A 392 -19.42 -38.85 23.00
CA ALA A 392 -20.45 -38.85 24.04
C ALA A 392 -21.80 -38.25 23.62
N ARG A 393 -21.90 -37.62 22.43
CA ARG A 393 -23.17 -37.07 21.92
C ARG A 393 -23.84 -38.05 20.96
N LYS A 394 -24.47 -39.10 21.50
CA LYS A 394 -25.47 -39.87 20.76
C LYS A 394 -26.71 -39.00 20.46
N PRO A 395 -27.38 -39.16 19.30
CA PRO A 395 -28.55 -38.37 18.96
C PRO A 395 -29.74 -38.77 19.84
N ARG A 396 -30.41 -37.79 20.44
CA ARG A 396 -31.74 -37.97 21.05
C ARG A 396 -32.71 -38.41 19.96
N LYS A 397 -33.31 -39.58 20.14
CA LYS A 397 -34.43 -40.07 19.32
C LYS A 397 -35.57 -39.05 19.32
N ALA A 398 -36.10 -38.78 18.14
CA ALA A 398 -37.34 -38.06 17.94
C ALA A 398 -38.52 -38.84 18.55
N ALA A 399 -39.41 -38.11 19.22
CA ALA A 399 -40.78 -38.49 19.50
C ALA A 399 -41.67 -37.37 18.97
#